data_AF-A0A0C3GC43-F1
#
_entry.id   AF-A0A0C3GC43-F1
#
_cell.length_a   1.000
_cell.length_b   1.000
_cell.length_c   1.000
_cell.angle_alpha   90.00
_cell.angle_beta   90.00
_cell.angle_gamma   90.00
#
_symmetry.space_group_name_H-M   'P 1'
#
loop_
_entity.id
_entity.type
_entity.pdbx_description
1 polymer ?
#
loop_
_entity_poly.entity_id
_entity_poly.type
_entity_poly.pdbx_seq_one_letter_code
_entity_poly.pdbx_strand_id
1 'polypeptide(L)'
;YETISYVWGSNDKPCSLLTPDGVVSITENLHSVLRDLRLVDRPRCLWADEICINQEDIAEKEYQVTMMADIYRFCRRVLVYLGPAAEEASLAFKYLRYYQKSRISHGILSESRLSLIQSPWFHRAWTKQEFILGR
;
A
#
# COMPACT_ATOMS: atom_id res chain seq x y z
N TYR A 1 3.44 13.63 -2.22
CA TYR A 1 2.36 12.73 -1.77
C TYR A 1 2.93 11.62 -0.90
N GLU A 2 2.09 10.92 -0.15
CA GLU A 2 2.39 9.61 0.45
C GLU A 2 1.78 8.52 -0.42
N THR A 3 2.41 7.38 -0.58
CA THR A 3 1.80 6.24 -1.28
C THR A 3 1.12 5.32 -0.29
N ILE A 4 0.02 4.70 -0.72
CA ILE A 4 -0.67 3.66 0.04
C ILE A 4 -0.34 2.32 -0.59
N SER A 5 0.00 1.35 0.25
CA SER A 5 0.31 -0.01 -0.14
C SER A 5 -0.67 -0.93 0.61
N TYR A 6 -1.67 -1.44 -0.11
CA TYR A 6 -2.81 -2.17 0.46
C TYR A 6 -3.21 -3.33 -0.48
N VAL A 7 -3.95 -4.30 0.04
CA VAL A 7 -4.50 -5.37 -0.79
C VAL A 7 -5.74 -4.84 -1.51
N TRP A 8 -5.90 -5.09 -2.81
CA TRP A 8 -7.12 -4.64 -3.50
C TRP A 8 -8.38 -5.38 -3.02
N GLY A 9 -8.26 -6.68 -2.76
CA GLY A 9 -9.41 -7.50 -2.37
C GLY A 9 -10.23 -7.91 -3.60
N SER A 10 -11.55 -7.79 -3.52
CA SER A 10 -12.41 -7.95 -4.70
C SER A 10 -12.16 -6.83 -5.71
N ASN A 11 -12.35 -7.11 -7.00
CA ASN A 11 -12.38 -6.09 -8.05
C ASN A 11 -13.70 -5.33 -8.09
N ASP A 12 -14.71 -5.77 -7.33
CA ASP A 12 -15.98 -5.05 -7.20
C ASP A 12 -15.73 -3.68 -6.56
N LYS A 13 -16.35 -2.65 -7.14
CA LYS A 13 -16.24 -1.25 -6.68
C LYS A 13 -17.56 -0.73 -6.10
N PRO A 14 -18.05 -1.30 -4.98
CA PRO A 14 -19.36 -0.94 -4.42
C PRO A 14 -19.36 0.41 -3.71
N CYS A 15 -18.19 0.97 -3.41
CA CYS A 15 -18.05 2.22 -2.69
C CYS A 15 -17.79 3.39 -3.65
N SER A 16 -18.04 4.61 -3.18
CA SER A 16 -17.87 5.82 -3.97
C SER A 16 -17.05 6.87 -3.22
N LEU A 17 -16.13 7.50 -3.95
CA LEU A 17 -15.34 8.63 -3.48
C LEU A 17 -15.77 9.90 -4.24
N LEU A 18 -16.16 10.93 -3.50
CA LEU A 18 -16.48 12.23 -4.08
C LEU A 18 -15.19 13.03 -4.31
N THR A 19 -15.02 13.54 -5.53
CA THR A 19 -13.92 14.42 -5.93
C THR A 19 -14.50 15.71 -6.53
N PRO A 20 -13.67 16.76 -6.69
CA PRO A 20 -14.11 17.97 -7.41
C PRO A 20 -14.59 17.71 -8.83
N ASP A 21 -14.08 16.65 -9.47
CA ASP A 21 -14.35 16.29 -10.87
C ASP A 21 -15.49 15.27 -11.02
N GLY A 22 -16.05 14.76 -9.91
CA GLY A 22 -17.18 13.84 -9.93
C GLY A 22 -17.11 12.75 -8.87
N VAL A 23 -17.70 11.59 -9.17
CA VAL A 23 -17.73 10.43 -8.28
C VAL A 23 -16.86 9.33 -8.87
N VAL A 24 -15.93 8.81 -8.08
CA VAL A 24 -15.07 7.69 -8.45
C VAL A 24 -15.51 6.44 -7.70
N SER A 25 -15.85 5.38 -8.43
CA SER A 25 -16.13 4.07 -7.81
C SER A 25 -14.84 3.42 -7.35
N ILE A 26 -14.83 2.93 -6.12
CA ILE A 26 -13.66 2.30 -5.48
C ILE A 26 -14.05 1.00 -4.77
N THR A 27 -13.07 0.13 -4.59
CA THR A 27 -13.20 -1.09 -3.79
C THR A 27 -13.54 -0.78 -2.34
N GLU A 28 -14.23 -1.72 -1.68
CA GLU A 28 -14.49 -1.64 -0.24
C GLU A 28 -13.19 -1.56 0.57
N ASN A 29 -12.13 -2.22 0.09
CA ASN A 29 -10.86 -2.22 0.79
C ASN A 29 -10.18 -0.85 0.71
N LEU A 30 -10.10 -0.22 -0.47
CA LEU A 30 -9.58 1.14 -0.58
C LEU A 30 -10.41 2.13 0.23
N HIS A 31 -11.73 1.99 0.22
CA HIS A 31 -12.61 2.82 1.03
C HIS A 31 -12.27 2.73 2.53
N SER A 32 -12.06 1.51 3.04
CA SER A 32 -11.66 1.27 4.42
C SER A 32 -10.28 1.87 4.72
N VAL A 33 -9.30 1.66 3.83
CA VAL A 33 -7.94 2.20 3.98
C VAL A 33 -7.96 3.73 4.06
N LEU A 34 -8.69 4.40 3.16
CA LEU A 34 -8.77 5.86 3.13
C LEU A 34 -9.45 6.42 4.39
N ARG A 35 -10.47 5.73 4.90
CA ARG A 35 -11.15 6.10 6.14
C ARG A 35 -10.20 5.99 7.34
N ASP A 36 -9.44 4.90 7.42
CA ASP A 36 -8.55 4.63 8.56
C ASP A 36 -7.28 5.48 8.53
N LEU A 37 -6.83 5.91 7.34
CA LEU A 37 -5.68 6.82 7.18
C LEU A 37 -6.04 8.30 7.34
N ARG A 38 -7.33 8.64 7.39
CA ARG A 38 -7.81 10.02 7.53
C ARG A 38 -7.31 10.60 8.86
N LEU A 39 -6.77 11.82 8.80
CA LEU A 39 -6.44 12.58 10.00
C LEU A 39 -7.63 13.45 10.42
N VAL A 40 -7.76 13.65 11.72
CA VAL A 40 -8.85 14.42 12.31
C VAL A 40 -8.69 15.93 12.04
N ASP A 41 -7.45 16.40 11.98
CA ASP A 41 -7.10 17.82 12.04
C ASP A 41 -6.67 18.42 10.69
N ARG A 42 -6.31 17.59 9.69
CA ARG A 42 -5.75 18.08 8.42
C ARG A 42 -5.95 17.11 7.25
N PRO A 43 -5.98 17.62 6.01
CA PRO A 43 -6.01 16.76 4.83
C PRO A 43 -4.69 15.99 4.66
N ARG A 44 -4.76 14.87 3.93
CA ARG A 44 -3.59 14.13 3.45
C ARG A 44 -3.57 14.08 1.93
N CYS A 45 -2.37 14.19 1.36
CA CYS A 45 -2.15 13.96 -0.07
C CYS A 45 -1.64 12.53 -0.25
N LEU A 46 -2.56 11.65 -0.66
CA LEU A 46 -2.33 10.21 -0.81
C LEU A 46 -2.34 9.83 -2.28
N TRP A 47 -1.48 8.88 -2.65
CA TRP A 47 -1.47 8.21 -3.93
C TRP A 47 -1.90 6.76 -3.70
N ALA A 48 -2.95 6.34 -4.39
CA ALA A 48 -3.46 4.97 -4.43
C ALA A 48 -3.61 4.56 -5.89
N ASP A 49 -3.03 3.42 -6.27
CA ASP A 49 -2.99 2.92 -7.64
C ASP A 49 -4.38 2.81 -8.29
N GLU A 50 -5.39 2.37 -7.54
CA GLU A 50 -6.77 2.25 -8.03
C GLU A 50 -7.41 3.60 -8.44
N ILE A 51 -6.97 4.72 -7.87
CA ILE A 51 -7.49 6.07 -8.18
C ILE A 51 -6.55 6.83 -9.12
N CYS A 52 -5.24 6.76 -8.85
CA CYS A 52 -4.25 7.59 -9.53
C CYS A 52 -3.75 7.02 -10.87
N ILE A 53 -4.14 5.79 -11.19
CA ILE A 53 -3.91 5.16 -12.50
C ILE A 53 -5.27 4.93 -13.11
N ASN A 54 -5.45 5.36 -14.36
CA ASN A 54 -6.67 5.06 -15.11
C ASN A 54 -6.70 3.57 -15.45
N GLN A 55 -7.47 2.81 -14.68
CA GLN A 55 -7.55 1.35 -14.83
C GLN A 55 -8.21 0.90 -16.14
N GLU A 56 -8.93 1.80 -16.82
CA GLU A 56 -9.63 1.53 -18.07
C GLU A 56 -8.77 1.83 -19.31
N ASP A 57 -7.71 2.62 -19.16
CA ASP A 57 -6.73 2.91 -20.21
C ASP A 57 -5.51 2.01 -20.06
N ILE A 58 -5.43 0.99 -20.92
CA ILE A 58 -4.34 0.01 -20.89
C ILE A 58 -2.99 0.67 -21.16
N ALA A 59 -2.91 1.65 -22.07
CA ALA A 59 -1.65 2.28 -22.44
C ALA A 59 -1.13 3.18 -21.30
N GLU A 60 -2.03 3.97 -20.68
CA GLU A 60 -1.68 4.78 -19.51
C GLU A 60 -1.29 3.89 -18.33
N LYS A 61 -2.04 2.83 -18.06
CA LYS A 61 -1.73 1.85 -17.02
C LYS A 61 -0.36 1.22 -17.23
N GLU A 62 -0.05 0.74 -18.42
CA GLU A 62 1.27 0.16 -18.72
C GLU A 62 2.38 1.17 -18.48
N TYR A 63 2.21 2.40 -18.96
CA TYR A 63 3.17 3.48 -18.73
C TYR A 63 3.36 3.78 -17.22
N GLN A 64 2.27 3.92 -16.46
CA GLN A 64 2.33 4.10 -15.01
C GLN A 64 3.04 2.94 -14.32
N VAL A 65 2.77 1.69 -14.74
CA VAL A 65 3.44 0.51 -14.19
C VAL A 65 4.96 0.59 -14.37
N THR A 66 5.45 1.09 -15.51
CA THR A 66 6.91 1.31 -15.70
C THR A 66 7.48 2.34 -14.72
N MET A 67 6.67 3.29 -14.24
CA MET A 67 7.05 4.34 -13.31
C MET A 67 6.87 3.96 -11.83
N MET A 68 6.36 2.76 -11.49
CA MET A 68 6.08 2.38 -10.09
C MET A 68 7.31 2.57 -9.19
N ALA A 69 8.49 2.17 -9.67
CA ALA A 69 9.71 2.33 -8.89
C ALA A 69 9.96 3.79 -8.49
N ASP A 70 9.72 4.72 -9.42
CA ASP A 70 9.91 6.16 -9.19
C ASP A 70 8.80 6.74 -8.32
N ILE A 71 7.54 6.33 -8.52
CA ILE A 71 6.40 6.74 -7.68
C ILE A 71 6.67 6.43 -6.21
N TYR A 72 7.11 5.21 -5.91
CA TYR A 72 7.43 4.79 -4.55
C TYR A 72 8.75 5.41 -4.04
N ARG A 73 9.75 5.62 -4.90
CA ARG A 73 11.02 6.26 -4.53
C ARG A 73 10.88 7.73 -4.17
N PHE A 74 10.03 8.47 -4.89
CA PHE A 74 9.84 9.91 -4.71
C PHE A 74 8.67 10.26 -3.78
N CYS A 75 7.94 9.27 -3.27
CA CYS A 75 6.95 9.50 -2.23
C CYS A 75 7.61 9.97 -0.92
N ARG A 76 6.84 10.68 -0.08
CA ARG A 76 7.31 11.13 1.23
C ARG A 76 7.56 9.96 2.18
N ARG A 77 6.69 8.95 2.11
CA ARG A 77 6.73 7.68 2.83
C ARG A 77 5.65 6.77 2.24
N VAL A 78 5.81 5.47 2.46
CA VAL A 78 4.82 4.45 2.12
C VAL A 78 3.99 4.12 3.35
N LEU A 79 2.67 4.15 3.21
CA LEU A 79 1.71 3.72 4.22
C LEU A 79 1.26 2.31 3.87
N VAL A 80 1.87 1.32 4.53
CA VAL A 80 1.47 -0.09 4.36
C VAL A 80 0.25 -0.35 5.23
N TYR A 81 -0.85 -0.77 4.61
CA TYR A 81 -2.12 -1.07 5.26
C TYR A 81 -2.42 -2.56 5.17
N LEU A 82 -2.65 -3.17 6.34
CA LEU A 82 -2.75 -4.62 6.51
C LEU A 82 -4.14 -5.06 6.96
N GLY A 83 -5.09 -4.12 7.00
CA GLY A 83 -6.42 -4.35 7.52
C GLY A 83 -6.57 -4.04 9.02
N PRO A 84 -7.81 -4.05 9.52
CA PRO A 84 -8.15 -3.66 10.89
C PRO A 84 -7.72 -4.67 11.97
N ALA A 85 -7.39 -5.92 11.59
CA ALA A 85 -6.97 -6.99 12.52
C ALA A 85 -5.44 -7.14 12.65
N ALA A 86 -4.67 -6.10 12.32
CA ALA A 86 -3.25 -6.22 12.07
C ALA A 86 -2.33 -6.11 13.30
N GLU A 87 -2.76 -6.45 14.52
CA GLU A 87 -1.87 -6.39 15.69
C GLU A 87 -0.63 -7.29 15.51
N GLU A 88 -0.81 -8.49 14.98
CA GLU A 88 0.27 -9.46 14.74
C GLU A 88 1.15 -9.07 13.54
N ALA A 89 0.54 -8.54 12.47
CA ALA A 89 1.25 -8.10 11.28
C ALA A 89 2.05 -6.81 11.54
N SER A 90 1.57 -5.92 12.41
CA SER A 90 2.28 -4.69 12.82
C SER A 90 3.63 -4.99 13.48
N LEU A 91 3.69 -6.05 14.29
CA LEU A 91 4.93 -6.52 14.91
C LEU A 91 5.92 -7.00 13.83
N ALA A 92 5.43 -7.79 12.86
CA ALA A 92 6.21 -8.28 11.72
C ALA A 92 6.89 -7.16 10.93
N PHE A 93 6.14 -6.08 10.62
CA PHE A 93 6.66 -4.92 9.91
C PHE A 93 7.67 -4.13 10.73
N LYS A 94 7.43 -3.97 12.04
CA LYS A 94 8.38 -3.31 12.93
C LYS A 94 9.73 -4.06 12.94
N TYR A 95 9.70 -5.38 12.99
CA TYR A 95 10.90 -6.21 12.86
C TYR A 95 11.56 -6.04 11.49
N LEU A 96 10.80 -6.15 10.40
CA LEU A 96 11.35 -6.04 9.04
C LEU A 96 11.98 -4.66 8.74
N ARG A 97 11.40 -3.57 9.24
CA ARG A 97 11.99 -2.23 9.11
C ARG A 97 13.27 -2.05 9.93
N TYR A 98 13.35 -2.69 11.10
CA TYR A 98 14.59 -2.76 11.88
C TYR A 98 15.69 -3.51 11.11
N TYR A 99 15.37 -4.65 10.50
CA TYR A 99 16.32 -5.42 9.68
C TYR A 99 16.75 -4.68 8.39
N GLN A 100 15.87 -3.91 7.74
CA GLN A 100 16.25 -3.08 6.60
C GLN A 100 17.26 -1.97 6.95
N LYS A 101 17.10 -1.36 8.14
CA LYS A 101 18.05 -0.34 8.63
C LYS A 101 19.38 -0.96 9.07
N SER A 102 19.35 -2.19 9.58
CA SER A 102 20.51 -2.94 10.05
C SER A 102 21.03 -3.86 8.94
N ARG A 103 21.79 -3.32 7.98
CA ARG A 103 22.49 -4.13 6.97
C ARG A 103 23.51 -5.04 7.68
N ILE A 104 23.17 -6.27 8.08
CA ILE A 104 24.05 -7.46 8.26
C ILE A 104 23.28 -8.70 8.81
N SER A 105 23.54 -9.84 8.14
CA SER A 105 23.47 -11.29 8.46
C SER A 105 22.24 -11.99 9.11
N HIS A 106 21.71 -12.93 8.31
CA HIS A 106 21.25 -14.31 8.61
C HIS A 106 20.99 -14.73 10.07
N GLY A 107 19.76 -15.20 10.34
CA GLY A 107 19.49 -16.12 11.46
C GLY A 107 18.06 -16.09 12.01
N ILE A 108 17.39 -17.25 11.90
CA ILE A 108 16.18 -17.75 12.61
C ILE A 108 14.86 -16.96 12.41
N LEU A 109 13.85 -17.68 11.92
CA LEU A 109 12.49 -17.18 11.69
C LEU A 109 11.76 -16.94 13.02
N SER A 110 11.25 -15.73 13.24
CA SER A 110 10.24 -15.46 14.28
C SER A 110 8.84 -15.64 13.71
N GLU A 111 7.87 -16.06 14.53
CA GLU A 111 6.46 -16.22 14.12
C GLU A 111 5.87 -14.94 13.51
N SER A 112 6.32 -13.78 13.98
CA SER A 112 5.93 -12.47 13.45
C SER A 112 6.26 -12.35 11.97
N ARG A 113 7.43 -12.83 11.50
CA ARG A 113 7.76 -12.77 10.06
C ARG A 113 6.91 -13.72 9.21
N LEU A 114 6.40 -14.81 9.79
CA LEU A 114 5.57 -15.77 9.07
C LEU A 114 4.20 -15.19 8.74
N SER A 115 3.56 -14.47 9.67
CA SER A 115 2.25 -13.84 9.41
C SER A 115 2.31 -12.81 8.27
N LEU A 116 3.41 -12.08 8.17
CA LEU A 116 3.64 -11.16 7.05
C LEU A 116 3.92 -11.90 5.74
N ILE A 117 4.80 -12.90 5.74
CA ILE A 117 5.07 -13.70 4.53
C ILE A 117 3.78 -14.36 4.01
N GLN A 118 2.90 -14.78 4.92
CA GLN A 118 1.61 -15.39 4.62
C GLN A 118 0.51 -14.36 4.30
N SER A 119 0.75 -13.07 4.53
CA SER A 119 -0.26 -12.05 4.28
C SER A 119 -0.55 -11.92 2.77
N PRO A 120 -1.81 -11.72 2.37
CA PRO A 120 -2.15 -11.47 0.97
C PRO A 120 -1.40 -10.27 0.37
N TRP A 121 -1.02 -9.31 1.22
CA TRP A 121 -0.18 -8.18 0.84
C TRP A 121 1.20 -8.61 0.34
N PHE A 122 1.88 -9.52 1.05
CA PHE A 122 3.25 -9.89 0.73
C PHE A 122 3.38 -10.63 -0.60
N HIS A 123 2.36 -11.42 -0.96
CA HIS A 123 2.31 -12.18 -2.20
C HIS A 123 1.95 -11.35 -3.44
N ARG A 124 1.70 -10.04 -3.31
CA ARG A 124 1.44 -9.16 -4.47
C ARG A 124 2.71 -9.00 -5.32
N ALA A 125 2.50 -8.83 -6.62
CA ALA A 125 3.58 -8.70 -7.59
C ALA A 125 4.55 -7.53 -7.28
N TRP A 126 4.07 -6.47 -6.61
CA TRP A 126 4.81 -5.21 -6.44
C TRP A 126 5.38 -4.98 -5.04
N THR A 127 5.11 -5.88 -4.08
CA THR A 127 5.52 -5.76 -2.66
C THR A 127 6.99 -5.41 -2.48
N LYS A 128 7.88 -5.96 -3.31
CA LYS A 128 9.32 -5.70 -3.24
C LYS A 128 9.67 -4.24 -3.54
N GLN A 129 9.04 -3.64 -4.54
CA GLN A 129 9.28 -2.23 -4.90
C GLN A 129 8.73 -1.30 -3.82
N GLU A 130 7.51 -1.58 -3.35
CA GLU A 130 6.85 -0.85 -2.27
C GLU A 130 7.71 -0.86 -0.98
N PHE A 131 8.30 -2.01 -0.66
CA PHE A 131 9.06 -2.24 0.56
C PHE A 131 10.52 -1.75 0.49
N ILE A 132 11.22 -1.91 -0.64
CA ILE A 132 12.64 -1.56 -0.78
C ILE A 132 12.83 -0.07 -1.07
N LEU A 133 11.92 0.55 -1.83
CA LEU A 133 12.07 1.91 -2.32
C LEU A 133 11.35 2.95 -1.43
N GLY A 134 10.41 2.50 -0.61
CA GLY A 134 9.74 3.34 0.39
C GLY A 134 10.66 3.76 1.54
N ARG A 135 10.72 5.06 1.83
CA ARG A 135 11.53 5.64 2.93
C ARG A 135 10.74 5.78 4.24
#